data_AF-A0A379K8G1-F1
#
_entry.id   AF-A0A379K8G1-F1
#
_cell.length_a   1.000
_cell.length_b   1.000
_cell.length_c   1.000
_cell.angle_alpha   90.00
_cell.angle_beta   90.00
_cell.angle_gamma   90.00
#
_symmetry.space_group_name_H-M   'P 1'
#
loop_
_entity.id
_entity.type
_entity.pdbx_description
1 polymer ?
#
loop_
_entity_poly.entity_id
_entity_poly.type
_entity_poly.pdbx_seq_one_letter_code
_entity_poly.pdbx_strand_id
1 'polypeptide(L)'
;MARVRQLMLGLASGSALYSGMAPALGLGEITLHSALNQPFEAEIELLEVGDLGAQDLRVGLAPAEVFSRSGVERFYFLNDLRFTPLLQGSRSVDPRGVEPSGA
;
A
#
# COMPACT_ATOMS: atom_id res chain seq x y z
N MET A 1 3.62 -9.59 49.00
CA MET A 1 4.71 -9.74 47.99
C MET A 1 4.34 -10.68 46.82
N ALA A 2 3.91 -11.93 47.06
CA ALA A 2 3.67 -12.92 45.99
C ALA A 2 2.58 -12.53 44.96
N ARG A 3 1.43 -11.99 45.42
CA ARG A 3 0.32 -11.58 44.54
C ARG A 3 0.66 -10.41 43.61
N VAL A 4 1.46 -9.45 44.09
CA VAL A 4 1.94 -8.31 43.28
C VAL A 4 2.90 -8.77 42.20
N ARG A 5 3.79 -9.72 42.52
CA ARG A 5 4.71 -10.33 41.54
C ARG A 5 3.98 -11.13 40.47
N GLN A 6 2.89 -11.83 40.82
CA GLN A 6 2.06 -12.56 39.86
C GLN A 6 1.27 -11.61 38.94
N LEU A 7 0.76 -10.49 39.47
CA LEU A 7 0.12 -9.43 38.67
C LEU A 7 1.10 -8.79 37.68
N MET A 8 2.33 -8.51 38.11
CA MET A 8 3.38 -7.96 37.25
C MET A 8 3.79 -8.95 36.14
N LEU A 9 3.85 -10.26 36.44
CA LEU A 9 4.13 -11.30 35.45
C LEU A 9 3.01 -11.43 34.41
N GLY A 10 1.75 -11.36 34.83
CA GLY A 10 0.59 -11.38 33.93
C GLY A 10 0.54 -10.15 33.01
N LEU A 11 0.83 -8.96 33.53
CA LEU A 11 0.84 -7.71 32.75
C LEU A 11 1.98 -7.69 31.72
N ALA A 12 3.19 -8.13 32.10
CA ALA A 12 4.34 -8.23 31.19
C ALA A 12 4.11 -9.24 30.06
N SER A 13 3.33 -10.30 30.32
CA SER A 13 3.00 -11.32 29.31
C SER A 13 1.97 -10.82 28.29
N GLY A 14 1.07 -9.90 28.68
CA GLY A 14 0.05 -9.33 27.78
C GLY A 14 0.62 -8.41 26.69
N SER A 15 1.68 -7.66 26.98
CA SER A 15 2.30 -6.73 26.02
C SER A 15 3.05 -7.44 24.89
N ALA A 16 3.63 -8.62 25.13
CA ALA A 16 4.35 -9.38 24.11
C ALA A 16 3.42 -10.00 23.03
N LEU A 17 2.12 -10.12 23.33
CA LEU A 17 1.13 -10.69 22.43
C LEU A 17 0.44 -9.64 21.54
N TYR A 18 0.66 -8.35 21.80
CA TYR A 18 0.11 -7.25 20.98
C TYR A 18 0.99 -6.97 19.74
N SER A 19 1.34 -8.03 19.00
CA SER A 19 2.16 -7.93 17.77
C SER A 19 1.33 -8.03 16.49
N GLY A 20 0.00 -7.87 16.56
CA GLY A 20 -0.88 -8.07 15.42
C GLY A 20 -1.42 -6.75 14.88
N MET A 21 -1.24 -6.53 13.57
CA MET A 21 -1.83 -5.47 12.73
C MET A 21 -0.91 -4.24 12.57
N ALA A 22 0.09 -4.37 11.70
CA ALA A 22 0.68 -3.20 11.05
C ALA A 22 -0.18 -2.91 9.80
N PRO A 23 -0.82 -1.74 9.69
CA PRO A 23 -1.50 -1.36 8.45
C PRO A 23 -0.45 -1.32 7.34
N ALA A 24 -0.70 -2.08 6.27
CA ALA A 24 0.18 -2.15 5.11
C ALA A 24 -0.61 -1.74 3.87
N LEU A 25 0.02 -0.98 3.00
CA LEU A 25 -0.52 -0.69 1.68
C LEU A 25 -0.07 -1.81 0.75
N GLY A 26 -1.02 -2.54 0.17
CA GLY A 26 -0.72 -3.57 -0.82
C GLY A 26 -0.47 -2.95 -2.20
N LEU A 27 0.38 -3.60 -3.00
CA LEU A 27 0.56 -3.29 -4.42
C LEU A 27 0.00 -4.47 -5.21
N GLY A 28 -0.91 -4.18 -6.14
CA GLY A 28 -1.48 -5.14 -7.08
C GLY A 28 -0.65 -5.24 -8.36
N GLU A 29 -1.32 -5.61 -9.44
CA GLU A 29 -0.68 -5.83 -10.74
C GLU A 29 -0.23 -4.51 -11.39
N ILE A 30 0.79 -4.65 -12.24
CA ILE A 30 1.23 -3.57 -13.13
C ILE A 30 0.53 -3.70 -14.48
N THR A 31 -0.14 -2.63 -14.91
CA THR A 31 -0.76 -2.55 -16.23
C THR A 31 0.04 -1.58 -17.09
N LEU A 32 0.55 -2.06 -18.22
CA LEU A 32 1.33 -1.26 -19.17
C LEU A 32 0.40 -0.61 -20.19
N HIS A 33 0.54 0.71 -20.36
CA HIS A 33 -0.22 1.51 -21.33
C HIS A 33 0.63 1.98 -22.51
N SER A 34 1.96 1.86 -22.43
CA SER A 34 2.89 2.22 -23.51
C SER A 34 3.30 1.04 -24.39
N ALA A 35 3.50 1.27 -25.70
CA ALA A 35 4.04 0.29 -26.63
C ALA A 35 5.58 0.36 -26.74
N LEU A 36 6.17 -0.52 -27.57
CA LEU A 36 7.60 -0.49 -27.86
C LEU A 36 7.98 0.86 -28.51
N ASN A 37 9.09 1.43 -28.06
CA ASN A 37 9.63 2.71 -28.55
C ASN A 37 8.76 3.94 -28.26
N GLN A 38 7.94 3.87 -27.20
CA GLN A 38 7.20 5.01 -26.64
C GLN A 38 7.71 5.33 -25.22
N PRO A 39 7.43 6.55 -24.70
CA PRO A 39 7.65 6.84 -23.29
C PRO A 39 6.94 5.81 -22.41
N PHE A 40 7.61 5.34 -21.36
CA PHE A 40 7.05 4.35 -20.46
C PHE A 40 5.87 4.92 -19.69
N GLU A 41 4.72 4.25 -19.79
CA GLU A 41 3.49 4.60 -19.07
C GLU A 41 2.85 3.32 -18.54
N ALA A 42 2.68 3.25 -17.22
CA ALA A 42 2.11 2.11 -16.54
C ALA A 42 1.38 2.54 -15.26
N GLU A 43 0.42 1.74 -14.85
CA GLU A 43 -0.32 1.88 -13.60
C GLU A 43 -0.04 0.69 -12.69
N ILE A 44 0.08 0.93 -11.39
CA ILE A 44 0.19 -0.11 -10.36
C ILE A 44 -1.01 0.07 -9.44
N GLU A 45 -1.81 -0.98 -9.29
CA GLU A 45 -2.97 -0.94 -8.40
C GLU A 45 -2.53 -0.84 -6.93
N LEU A 46 -3.23 -0.01 -6.15
CA LEU A 46 -3.05 0.06 -4.70
C LEU A 46 -4.17 -0.70 -4.01
N LEU A 47 -3.81 -1.66 -3.17
CA LEU A 47 -4.74 -2.51 -2.43
C LEU A 47 -4.82 -2.07 -0.97
N GLU A 48 -5.97 -2.30 -0.33
CA GLU A 48 -6.20 -2.01 1.10
C GLU A 48 -5.93 -0.54 1.50
N VAL A 49 -6.23 0.39 0.59
CA VAL A 49 -6.00 1.84 0.77
C VAL A 49 -6.76 2.42 1.97
N GLY A 50 -7.92 1.84 2.34
CA GLY A 50 -8.75 2.33 3.42
C GLY A 50 -9.19 3.78 3.18
N ASP A 51 -8.93 4.65 4.16
CA ASP A 51 -9.27 6.07 4.14
C ASP A 51 -8.10 6.98 3.68
N LEU A 52 -7.01 6.40 3.14
CA LEU A 52 -5.85 7.19 2.70
C LEU A 52 -6.20 8.06 1.49
N GLY A 53 -5.87 9.35 1.58
CA GLY A 53 -5.91 10.30 0.47
C GLY A 53 -4.58 10.35 -0.29
N ALA A 54 -4.58 11.02 -1.44
CA ALA A 54 -3.39 11.10 -2.29
C ALA A 54 -2.25 11.86 -1.60
N GLN A 55 -2.61 12.84 -0.75
CA GLN A 55 -1.66 13.60 0.07
C GLN A 55 -1.00 12.78 1.18
N ASP A 56 -1.60 11.65 1.57
CA ASP A 56 -1.09 10.78 2.63
C ASP A 56 -0.08 9.75 2.08
N LEU A 57 0.05 9.68 0.76
CA LEU A 57 0.91 8.74 0.06
C LEU A 57 2.17 9.43 -0.46
N ARG A 58 3.34 8.86 -0.10
CA ARG A 58 4.62 9.23 -0.70
C ARG A 58 5.12 8.10 -1.57
N VAL A 59 5.19 8.35 -2.87
CA VAL A 59 5.68 7.39 -3.86
C VAL A 59 7.01 7.86 -4.43
N GLY A 60 7.94 6.94 -4.63
CA GLY A 60 9.22 7.24 -5.23
C GLY A 60 10.08 6.00 -5.38
N LEU A 61 11.14 6.12 -6.18
CA LEU A 61 12.11 5.06 -6.35
C LEU A 61 12.95 4.90 -5.07
N ALA A 62 13.21 3.65 -4.69
CA ALA A 62 14.05 3.38 -3.53
C ALA A 62 15.50 3.90 -3.74
N PRO A 63 16.20 4.28 -2.65
CA PRO A 63 17.62 4.65 -2.70
C PRO A 63 18.51 3.53 -3.23
N ALA A 64 19.70 3.89 -3.75
CA ALA A 64 20.62 2.93 -4.35
C ALA A 64 21.07 1.82 -3.37
N GLU A 65 21.17 2.15 -2.08
CA GLU A 65 21.55 1.22 -1.03
C GLU A 65 20.51 0.10 -0.87
N VAL A 66 19.23 0.40 -1.09
CA VAL A 66 18.14 -0.59 -1.03
C VAL A 66 18.22 -1.55 -2.20
N PHE A 67 18.46 -1.05 -3.41
CA PHE A 67 18.68 -1.89 -4.61
C PHE A 67 19.85 -2.86 -4.40
N SER A 68 20.99 -2.35 -3.93
CA SER A 68 22.19 -3.14 -3.66
C SER A 68 21.92 -4.24 -2.63
N ARG A 69 21.24 -3.90 -1.52
CA ARG A 69 20.87 -4.88 -0.47
C ARG A 69 19.88 -5.94 -0.97
N SER A 70 18.99 -5.58 -1.88
CA SER A 70 18.01 -6.51 -2.47
C SER A 70 18.59 -7.34 -3.61
N GLY A 71 19.84 -7.12 -4.02
CA GLY A 71 20.47 -7.80 -5.15
C GLY A 71 19.84 -7.43 -6.51
N VAL A 72 19.16 -6.29 -6.58
CA VAL A 72 18.50 -5.81 -7.79
C VAL A 72 19.38 -4.74 -8.45
N GLU A 73 19.65 -4.91 -9.75
CA GLU A 73 20.37 -3.91 -10.52
C GLU A 73 19.55 -2.62 -10.65
N ARG A 74 20.21 -1.47 -10.41
CA ARG A 74 19.58 -0.16 -10.52
C ARG A 74 20.01 0.52 -11.81
N PHE A 75 19.23 0.32 -12.87
CA PHE A 75 19.47 1.00 -14.14
C PHE A 75 19.27 2.52 -14.02
N TYR A 76 20.12 3.28 -14.71
CA TYR A 76 20.08 4.74 -14.65
C TYR A 76 18.76 5.34 -15.15
N PHE A 77 18.13 4.74 -16.17
CA PHE A 77 16.87 5.24 -16.72
C PHE A 77 15.70 5.21 -15.73
N LEU A 78 15.79 4.38 -14.67
CA LEU A 78 14.75 4.35 -13.62
C LEU A 78 14.67 5.67 -12.85
N ASN A 79 15.74 6.48 -12.83
CA ASN A 79 15.73 7.80 -12.16
C ASN A 79 14.81 8.82 -12.85
N ASP A 80 14.45 8.57 -14.12
CA ASP A 80 13.59 9.46 -14.89
C ASP A 80 12.10 9.15 -14.69
N LEU A 81 11.78 8.06 -14.00
CA LEU A 81 10.41 7.72 -13.64
C LEU A 81 9.77 8.82 -12.80
N ARG A 82 8.50 9.08 -13.07
CA ARG A 82 7.64 10.01 -12.35
C ARG A 82 6.44 9.22 -11.84
N PHE A 83 6.13 9.42 -10.57
CA PHE A 83 5.07 8.69 -9.90
C PHE A 83 3.98 9.68 -9.49
N THR A 84 2.74 9.34 -9.80
CA THR A 84 1.56 10.12 -9.43
C THR A 84 0.58 9.18 -8.75
N PRO A 85 0.32 9.32 -7.44
CA PRO A 85 -0.72 8.52 -6.78
C PRO A 85 -2.09 8.96 -7.30
N LEU A 86 -2.82 8.04 -7.90
CA LEU A 86 -4.19 8.24 -8.38
C LEU A 86 -5.14 7.46 -7.49
N LEU A 87 -5.98 8.17 -6.74
CA LEU A 87 -7.04 7.56 -5.95
C LEU A 87 -8.36 7.92 -6.61
N GLN A 88 -8.96 6.95 -7.29
CA GLN A 88 -10.35 7.08 -7.70
C GLN A 88 -11.18 6.98 -6.44
N GLY A 89 -11.61 8.14 -5.93
CA GLY A 89 -12.47 8.23 -4.76
C GLY A 89 -13.55 7.18 -4.86
N SER A 90 -13.66 6.36 -3.81
CA SER A 90 -14.57 5.24 -3.71
C SER A 90 -15.88 5.60 -4.38
N ARG A 91 -16.10 5.07 -5.59
CA ARG A 91 -17.44 4.97 -6.12
C ARG A 91 -18.08 3.97 -5.18
N SER A 92 -18.66 4.47 -4.10
CA SER A 92 -19.64 3.77 -3.29
C SER A 92 -20.66 3.31 -4.31
N VAL A 93 -20.50 2.08 -4.80
CA VAL A 93 -21.56 1.37 -5.48
C VAL A 93 -22.61 1.23 -4.38
N ASP A 94 -23.53 2.19 -4.34
CA ASP A 94 -24.74 2.05 -3.56
C ASP A 94 -25.47 0.84 -4.15
N PRO A 95 -25.59 -0.28 -3.43
CA PRO A 95 -26.27 -1.46 -3.93
C PRO A 95 -27.79 -1.24 -4.08
N ARG A 96 -28.32 -0.03 -3.86
CA ARG A 96 -29.75 0.30 -3.96
C ARG A 96 -30.13 1.25 -5.09
N GLY A 97 -29.30 1.36 -6.13
CA GLY A 97 -29.57 2.20 -7.31
C GLY A 97 -29.88 1.42 -8.58
N VAL A 98 -30.76 0.41 -8.55
CA VAL A 98 -31.34 -0.16 -9.78
C VAL A 98 -32.86 -0.11 -9.65
N GLU A 99 -33.46 1.01 -10.04
CA GLU A 99 -34.87 1.00 -10.46
C GLU A 99 -34.94 0.39 -11.86
N PRO A 100 -35.68 -0.72 -12.06
CA PRO A 100 -36.02 -1.15 -13.41
C PRO A 100 -37.10 -0.20 -13.94
N SER A 101 -36.72 0.73 -14.81
CA SER A 101 -37.68 1.40 -15.70
C SER A 101 -38.11 0.39 -16.75
N GLY A 102 -39.13 -0.41 -16.42
CA GLY A 102 -39.85 -1.24 -17.37
C GLY A 102 -40.87 -0.42 -18.17
N ALA A 103 -41.08 -0.88 -19.41
CA ALA A 103 -42.24 -0.69 -20.30
C ALA A 103 -42.62 0.72 -20.75
#